data_AF-A0A523WE87-F1
#
_entry.id   AF-A0A523WE87-F1
#
_cell.length_a   1.000
_cell.length_b   1.000
_cell.length_c   1.000
_cell.angle_alpha   90.00
_cell.angle_beta   90.00
_cell.angle_gamma   90.00
#
_symmetry.space_group_name_H-M   'P 1'
#
loop_
_entity.id
_entity.type
_entity.pdbx_description
1 polymer ?
#
loop_
_entity_poly.entity_id
_entity_poly.type
_entity_poly.pdbx_seq_one_letter_code
_entity_poly.pdbx_strand_id
1 'polypeptide(L)'
;MGSKATKRNASIVIATIFFAIFGILAIMVGIVDLMNPIYPWGQRLPILGHVALAVGILSLVATGLLWKLKRLGGYLGIISFVIAFAVNVYVGEHLILHVIAGVIAGLVLFIPLALGWKSLS
;
A
#
# COMPACT_ATOMS: atom_id res chain seq x y z
N MET A 1 17.90 17.82 -28.63
CA MET A 1 16.71 16.93 -28.65
C MET A 1 15.94 17.15 -27.36
N GLY A 2 14.91 17.98 -27.40
CA GLY A 2 14.10 18.29 -26.21
C GLY A 2 13.37 17.05 -25.74
N SER A 3 13.62 16.65 -24.49
CA SER A 3 12.78 15.70 -23.77
C SER A 3 11.34 16.19 -23.88
N LYS A 4 10.50 15.49 -24.65
CA LYS A 4 9.05 15.66 -24.55
C LYS A 4 8.72 15.29 -23.12
N ALA A 5 8.57 16.29 -22.24
CA ALA A 5 8.10 16.08 -20.89
C ALA A 5 6.73 15.41 -21.00
N THR A 6 6.70 14.10 -20.84
CA THR A 6 5.47 13.33 -20.81
C THR A 6 4.67 13.89 -19.65
N LYS A 7 3.60 14.65 -19.93
CA LYS A 7 2.70 15.14 -18.89
C LYS A 7 2.23 13.92 -18.10
N ARG A 8 2.73 13.77 -16.88
CA ARG A 8 2.39 12.64 -16.04
C ARG A 8 0.93 12.76 -15.63
N ASN A 9 0.21 11.65 -15.73
CA ASN A 9 -1.18 11.60 -15.29
C ASN A 9 -1.24 11.87 -13.78
N ALA A 10 -1.99 12.90 -13.38
CA ALA A 10 -2.15 13.29 -11.98
C ALA A 10 -2.67 12.13 -11.12
N SER A 11 -3.56 11.28 -11.67
CA SER A 11 -4.09 10.11 -10.97
C SER A 11 -3.00 9.06 -10.67
N ILE A 12 -2.04 8.87 -11.56
CA ILE A 12 -0.89 8.00 -11.31
C ILE A 12 0.06 8.62 -10.27
N VAL A 13 0.25 9.93 -10.30
CA VAL A 13 1.06 10.62 -9.27
C VAL A 13 0.45 10.43 -7.89
N ILE A 14 -0.87 10.62 -7.76
CA ILE A 14 -1.60 10.42 -6.50
C ILE A 14 -1.45 8.97 -6.02
N ALA A 15 -1.70 7.98 -6.89
CA ALA A 15 -1.55 6.57 -6.54
C ALA A 15 -0.10 6.24 -6.10
N THR A 16 0.90 6.82 -6.79
CA THR A 16 2.31 6.60 -6.47
C THR A 16 2.68 7.15 -5.09
N ILE A 17 2.21 8.37 -4.77
CA ILE A 17 2.41 9.00 -3.45
C ILE A 17 1.71 8.19 -2.36
N PHE A 18 0.48 7.75 -2.60
CA PHE A 18 -0.25 6.91 -1.66
C PHE A 18 0.54 5.64 -1.32
N PHE A 19 1.00 4.89 -2.32
CA PHE A 19 1.80 3.68 -2.08
C PHE A 19 3.13 3.97 -1.38
N ALA A 20 3.72 5.14 -1.59
CA ALA A 20 4.95 5.52 -0.91
C ALA A 20 4.69 5.71 0.59
N ILE A 21 3.68 6.53 0.93
CA ILE A 21 3.30 6.80 2.32
C ILE A 21 2.85 5.50 3.01
N PHE A 22 1.98 4.74 2.35
CA PHE A 22 1.50 3.45 2.86
C PHE A 22 2.65 2.47 3.11
N GLY A 23 3.62 2.40 2.19
CA GLY A 23 4.79 1.54 2.34
C GLY A 23 5.68 1.94 3.52
N ILE A 24 5.92 3.23 3.71
CA ILE A 24 6.69 3.75 4.86
C ILE A 24 5.98 3.41 6.17
N LEU A 25 4.67 3.65 6.25
CA LEU A 25 3.88 3.34 7.45
C LEU A 25 3.90 1.83 7.78
N ALA A 26 3.74 0.97 6.76
CA ALA A 26 3.80 -0.47 6.94
C ALA A 26 5.18 -0.94 7.43
N ILE A 27 6.27 -0.36 6.94
CA ILE A 27 7.62 -0.64 7.44
C ILE A 27 7.77 -0.19 8.90
N MET A 28 7.29 1.01 9.25
CA MET A 28 7.34 1.51 10.62
C MET A 28 6.60 0.57 11.58
N VAL A 29 5.38 0.16 11.22
CA VAL A 29 4.61 -0.82 12.00
C VAL A 29 5.38 -2.14 12.11
N GLY A 30 5.96 -2.62 11.01
CA GLY A 30 6.76 -3.84 11.00
C GLY A 30 7.96 -3.79 11.95
N ILE A 31 8.72 -2.69 11.94
CA ILE A 31 9.86 -2.49 12.84
C ILE A 31 9.38 -2.43 14.30
N VAL A 32 8.33 -1.66 14.59
CA VAL A 32 7.81 -1.50 15.96
C VAL A 32 7.35 -2.85 16.53
N ASP A 33 6.60 -3.64 15.74
CA ASP A 33 6.09 -4.93 16.17
C ASP A 33 7.23 -5.95 16.42
N LEU A 34 8.26 -5.97 15.56
CA LEU A 34 9.43 -6.84 15.74
C LEU A 34 10.30 -6.46 16.92
N MET A 35 10.44 -5.16 17.21
CA MET A 35 11.23 -4.67 18.34
C MET A 35 10.50 -4.83 19.68
N ASN A 36 9.18 -4.66 19.68
CA ASN A 36 8.34 -4.74 20.87
C ASN A 36 7.01 -5.45 20.56
N PRO A 37 6.96 -6.79 20.58
CA PRO A 37 5.75 -7.57 20.30
C PRO A 37 4.69 -7.48 21.42
N ILE A 38 4.83 -6.51 22.33
CA ILE A 38 3.96 -6.28 23.50
C ILE A 38 2.61 -5.69 23.09
N TYR A 39 2.50 -5.11 21.90
CA TYR A 39 1.23 -4.58 21.41
C TYR A 39 0.20 -5.71 21.20
N PRO A 40 -1.09 -5.48 21.54
CA PRO A 40 -2.14 -6.51 21.45
C PRO A 40 -2.27 -7.15 20.06
N TRP A 41 -1.85 -6.42 19.03
CA TRP A 41 -1.92 -6.82 17.63
C TRP A 41 -0.91 -7.92 17.29
N GLY A 42 0.34 -7.78 17.73
CA GLY A 42 1.39 -8.78 17.56
C GLY A 42 1.10 -10.08 18.34
N GLN A 43 0.37 -9.99 19.45
CA GLN A 43 -0.10 -11.18 20.18
C GLN A 43 -1.16 -11.98 19.41
N ARG A 44 -2.04 -11.30 18.65
CA ARG A 44 -3.05 -11.95 17.81
C ARG A 44 -2.46 -12.54 16.52
N LEU A 45 -1.39 -11.94 16.01
CA LEU A 45 -0.66 -12.43 14.85
C LEU A 45 0.86 -12.33 15.10
N PRO A 46 1.52 -13.40 15.58
CA PRO A 46 2.94 -13.39 15.94
C PRO A 46 3.91 -13.08 14.79
N ILE A 47 3.42 -13.15 13.54
CA ILE A 47 4.17 -12.82 12.32
C ILE A 47 3.81 -11.45 11.76
N LEU A 48 3.03 -10.63 12.48
CA LEU A 48 2.54 -9.33 12.02
C LEU A 48 3.67 -8.43 11.55
N GLY A 49 4.75 -8.33 12.32
CA GLY A 49 5.91 -7.51 11.96
C GLY A 49 6.53 -7.90 10.62
N HIS A 50 6.70 -9.20 10.37
CA HIS A 50 7.23 -9.72 9.11
C HIS A 50 6.27 -9.44 7.94
N VAL A 51 4.97 -9.62 8.15
CA VAL A 51 3.94 -9.36 7.15
C VAL A 51 3.89 -7.86 6.81
N ALA A 52 3.95 -6.98 7.81
CA ALA A 52 3.96 -5.54 7.64
C ALA A 52 5.22 -5.07 6.88
N LEU A 53 6.39 -5.63 7.18
CA LEU A 53 7.61 -5.37 6.40
C LEU A 53 7.47 -5.81 4.94
N ALA A 54 6.96 -7.02 4.69
CA ALA A 54 6.77 -7.52 3.32
C ALA A 54 5.79 -6.65 2.53
N VAL A 55 4.66 -6.28 3.12
CA VAL A 55 3.69 -5.33 2.55
C VAL A 55 4.35 -3.99 2.23
N GLY A 56 5.13 -3.46 3.18
CA GLY A 56 5.81 -2.19 3.05
C GLY A 56 6.81 -2.19 1.89
N ILE A 57 7.64 -3.21 1.79
CA ILE A 57 8.60 -3.39 0.69
C ILE A 57 7.86 -3.51 -0.65
N LEU A 58 6.83 -4.34 -0.75
CA LEU A 58 6.03 -4.48 -1.97
C LEU A 58 5.40 -3.15 -2.39
N SER A 59 4.91 -2.37 -1.43
CA SER A 59 4.36 -1.04 -1.70
C SER A 59 5.41 -0.05 -2.20
N LEU A 60 6.61 -0.04 -1.64
CA LEU A 60 7.70 0.83 -2.12
C LEU A 60 8.18 0.40 -3.51
N VAL A 61 8.22 -0.90 -3.79
CA VAL A 61 8.52 -1.43 -5.14
C VAL A 61 7.42 -1.00 -6.12
N ALA A 62 6.15 -1.08 -5.71
CA ALA A 62 5.00 -0.60 -6.48
C ALA A 62 5.13 0.90 -6.81
N THR A 63 5.50 1.73 -5.82
CA THR A 63 5.80 3.16 -6.01
C THR A 63 6.88 3.36 -7.08
N GLY A 64 8.01 2.65 -6.97
CA GLY A 64 9.11 2.78 -7.93
C GLY A 64 8.71 2.40 -9.36
N LEU A 65 7.87 1.37 -9.50
CA LEU A 65 7.36 0.91 -10.80
C LEU A 65 6.28 1.82 -11.37
N LEU A 66 5.37 2.34 -10.55
CA LEU A 66 4.35 3.31 -10.97
C LEU A 66 5.00 4.63 -11.38
N TRP A 67 6.07 5.06 -10.70
CA TRP A 67 6.88 6.19 -11.13
C TRP A 67 7.46 5.96 -12.53
N LYS A 68 7.87 4.72 -12.84
CA LYS A 68 8.31 4.30 -14.19
C LYS A 68 7.15 3.98 -15.15
N LEU A 69 5.91 4.30 -14.78
CA LEU A 69 4.68 4.05 -15.54
C LEU A 69 4.47 2.57 -15.92
N LYS A 70 4.92 1.63 -15.07
CA LYS A 70 4.77 0.19 -15.31
C LYS A 70 3.50 -0.36 -14.67
N ARG A 71 2.69 -1.09 -15.43
CA ARG A 71 1.47 -1.77 -14.92
C ARG A 71 1.75 -2.72 -13.75
N LEU A 72 2.92 -3.36 -13.77
CA LEU A 72 3.37 -4.22 -12.68
C LEU A 72 3.35 -3.51 -11.32
N GLY A 73 3.67 -2.21 -11.28
CA GLY A 73 3.57 -1.43 -10.05
C GLY A 73 2.14 -1.33 -9.53
N GLY A 74 1.17 -1.14 -10.43
CA GLY A 74 -0.24 -1.14 -10.06
C GLY A 74 -0.69 -2.47 -9.46
N TYR A 75 -0.31 -3.59 -10.08
CA TYR A 75 -0.63 -4.93 -9.56
C TYR A 75 0.00 -5.20 -8.19
N LEU A 76 1.29 -4.89 -8.02
CA LEU A 76 1.97 -5.08 -6.75
C LEU A 76 1.36 -4.21 -5.64
N GLY A 77 0.96 -2.99 -5.97
CA GLY A 77 0.29 -2.10 -5.03
C GLY A 77 -1.10 -2.62 -4.62
N ILE A 78 -1.89 -3.14 -5.57
CA ILE A 78 -3.18 -3.78 -5.25
C ILE A 78 -2.95 -4.97 -4.32
N ILE A 79 -1.99 -5.84 -4.63
CA ILE A 79 -1.68 -7.02 -3.82
C ILE A 79 -1.24 -6.62 -2.41
N SER A 80 -0.31 -5.66 -2.27
CA SER A 80 0.17 -5.22 -0.95
C SER A 80 -0.96 -4.63 -0.11
N PHE A 81 -1.85 -3.84 -0.72
CA PHE A 81 -3.02 -3.29 -0.06
C PHE A 81 -3.99 -4.39 0.41
N VAL A 82 -4.30 -5.37 -0.46
CA VAL A 82 -5.23 -6.46 -0.12
C VAL A 82 -4.70 -7.30 1.05
N ILE A 83 -3.40 -7.62 1.07
CA ILE A 83 -2.77 -8.33 2.18
C ILE A 83 -2.91 -7.52 3.47
N ALA A 84 -2.57 -6.24 3.44
CA ALA A 84 -2.67 -5.38 4.62
C ALA A 84 -4.10 -5.21 5.11
N PHE A 85 -5.06 -5.09 4.19
CA PHE A 85 -6.48 -5.01 4.51
C PHE A 85 -6.97 -6.28 5.21
N ALA A 86 -6.60 -7.46 4.68
CA ALA A 86 -6.96 -8.74 5.30
C ALA A 86 -6.38 -8.86 6.72
N VAL A 87 -5.11 -8.49 6.90
CA VAL A 87 -4.46 -8.47 8.22
C VAL A 87 -5.13 -7.48 9.16
N ASN A 88 -5.45 -6.28 8.68
CA ASN A 88 -6.13 -5.24 9.47
C ASN A 88 -7.50 -5.70 9.97
N VAL A 89 -8.28 -6.38 9.11
CA VAL A 89 -9.58 -6.96 9.49
C VAL A 89 -9.42 -8.11 10.48
N TYR A 90 -8.40 -8.96 10.30
CA TYR A 90 -8.15 -10.11 11.18
C TYR A 90 -7.69 -9.70 12.59
N VAL A 91 -6.76 -8.74 12.67
CA VAL A 91 -6.14 -8.34 13.93
C VAL A 91 -7.01 -7.34 14.71
N GLY A 92 -7.84 -6.56 14.00
CA GLY A 92 -8.68 -5.51 14.58
C GLY A 92 -9.73 -6.04 15.58
N GLU A 93 -9.97 -5.28 16.65
CA GLU A 93 -10.99 -5.65 17.67
C GLU A 93 -12.41 -5.35 17.20
N HIS A 94 -12.57 -4.36 16.32
CA HIS A 94 -13.86 -3.92 15.79
C HIS A 94 -13.91 -4.17 14.28
N LEU A 95 -14.31 -5.38 13.89
CA LEU A 95 -14.33 -5.83 12.49
C LEU A 95 -15.01 -4.80 11.55
N ILE A 96 -16.20 -4.31 11.92
CA ILE A 96 -16.97 -3.36 11.10
C ILE A 96 -16.17 -2.06 10.86
N LEU A 97 -15.55 -1.50 11.90
CA LEU A 97 -14.77 -0.26 11.76
C LEU A 97 -13.54 -0.47 10.87
N HIS A 98 -12.87 -1.61 10.97
CA HIS A 98 -11.68 -1.94 10.18
C HIS A 98 -12.03 -2.18 8.71
N VAL A 99 -13.18 -2.82 8.45
CA VAL A 99 -13.73 -2.99 7.10
C VAL A 99 -14.07 -1.63 6.49
N ILE A 100 -14.81 -0.78 7.21
CA ILE A 100 -15.18 0.56 6.71
C ILE A 100 -13.93 1.40 6.43
N ALA A 101 -13.01 1.50 7.38
CA ALA A 101 -11.79 2.28 7.22
C ALA A 101 -10.93 1.77 6.05
N GLY A 102 -10.82 0.44 5.92
CA GLY A 102 -10.08 -0.16 4.81
C GLY A 102 -10.77 0.02 3.46
N VAL A 103 -12.09 -0.03 3.37
CA VAL A 103 -12.81 0.30 2.12
C VAL A 103 -12.58 1.75 1.73
N ILE A 104 -12.65 2.69 2.68
CA ILE A 104 -12.38 4.11 2.42
C ILE A 104 -10.94 4.30 1.93
N ALA A 105 -9.96 3.71 2.61
CA ALA A 105 -8.55 3.77 2.19
C ALA A 105 -8.35 3.13 0.80
N GLY A 106 -9.05 2.03 0.53
CA GLY A 106 -9.04 1.34 -0.77
C GLY A 106 -9.62 2.20 -1.88
N LEU A 107 -10.69 2.97 -1.63
CA LEU A 107 -11.24 3.90 -2.62
C LEU A 107 -10.26 5.03 -2.95
N VAL A 108 -9.61 5.61 -1.93
CA VAL A 108 -8.57 6.64 -2.11
C VAL A 108 -7.42 6.12 -2.97
N LEU A 109 -7.13 4.82 -2.91
CA LEU A 109 -6.11 4.16 -3.71
C LEU A 109 -6.59 3.79 -5.13
N PHE A 110 -7.69 3.04 -5.22
CA PHE A 110 -8.12 2.38 -6.44
C PHE A 110 -8.76 3.33 -7.44
N ILE A 111 -9.41 4.42 -6.99
CA ILE A 111 -10.00 5.41 -7.90
C ILE A 111 -8.89 6.08 -8.75
N PRO A 112 -7.84 6.68 -8.17
CA PRO A 112 -6.74 7.24 -8.97
C PRO A 112 -6.05 6.20 -9.84
N LEU A 113 -5.83 4.98 -9.33
CA LEU A 113 -5.19 3.93 -10.09
C LEU A 113 -6.02 3.49 -11.31
N ALA A 114 -7.34 3.36 -11.16
CA ALA A 114 -8.26 3.01 -12.23
C ALA A 114 -8.33 4.11 -13.30
N LEU A 115 -8.42 5.38 -12.90
CA LEU A 115 -8.41 6.52 -13.81
C LEU A 115 -7.08 6.66 -14.56
N GLY A 116 -5.97 6.32 -13.88
CA GLY A 116 -4.62 6.35 -14.44
C GLY A 116 -4.24 5.12 -15.26
N TRP A 117 -5.02 4.03 -15.21
CA TRP A 117 -4.59 2.71 -15.67
C TRP A 117 -4.11 2.67 -17.11
N LYS A 118 -4.82 3.35 -18.02
CA LYS A 118 -4.49 3.41 -19.45
C LYS A 118 -3.15 4.11 -19.74
N SER A 119 -2.65 4.92 -18.80
CA SER A 119 -1.36 5.60 -18.94
C SER A 119 -0.16 4.74 -18.53
N LEU A 120 -0.40 3.52 -18.03
CA LEU A 120 0.63 2.56 -17.66
C LEU A 120 0.92 1.61 -18.84
N SER A 121 2.20 1.35 -19.09
CA SER A 121 2.70 0.35 -20.05
C SER A 121 2.77 -1.03 -19.43
#